data_AF-A0A9D8QH43-F1
#
_entry.id   AF-A0A9D8QH43-F1
#
_cell.length_a   1.000
_cell.length_b   1.000
_cell.length_c   1.000
_cell.angle_alpha   90.00
_cell.angle_beta   90.00
_cell.angle_gamma   90.00
#
_symmetry.space_group_name_H-M   'P 1'
#
loop_
_entity.id
_entity.type
_entity.pdbx_description
1 polymer ?
#
loop_
_entity_poly.entity_id
_entity_poly.type
_entity_poly.pdbx_seq_one_letter_code
_entity_poly.pdbx_strand_id
1 'polypeptide(L)'
;PGFSRSGVTMVGGLLAGLRHQEAARFSFLLATPIIAAAGLLEVPDLFRPGVPLLQYTVAAVVAGLAAYGSARFLLRYFESGRLDPYGWYCLGAGVVAFLLVR
;
A
#
# COMPACT_ATOMS: atom_id res chain seq x y z
N PRO A 1 -12.52 -3.31 5.15
CA PRO A 1 -12.10 -2.97 3.77
C PRO A 1 -10.71 -3.59 3.47
N GLY A 2 -10.57 -4.36 2.37
CA GLY A 2 -9.37 -5.18 2.13
C GLY A 2 -8.91 -5.28 0.67
N PHE A 3 -9.48 -4.48 -0.25
CA PHE A 3 -9.01 -4.46 -1.63
C PHE A 3 -7.65 -3.78 -1.73
N SER A 4 -6.68 -4.48 -2.33
CA SER A 4 -5.34 -3.94 -2.59
C SER A 4 -5.41 -2.90 -3.71
N ARG A 5 -5.29 -1.61 -3.36
CA ARG A 5 -5.22 -0.51 -4.35
C ARG A 5 -4.12 -0.76 -5.39
N SER A 6 -2.94 -1.19 -4.95
CA SER A 6 -1.83 -1.47 -5.86
C SER A 6 -2.16 -2.61 -6.82
N GLY A 7 -2.81 -3.68 -6.33
CA GLY A 7 -3.30 -4.77 -7.16
C GLY A 7 -4.31 -4.32 -8.21
N VAL A 8 -5.35 -3.57 -7.81
CA VAL A 8 -6.40 -3.08 -8.72
C VAL A 8 -5.83 -2.18 -9.81
N THR A 9 -4.97 -1.24 -9.43
CA THR A 9 -4.33 -0.30 -10.38
C THR A 9 -3.32 -0.97 -11.30
N MET A 10 -2.57 -1.97 -10.82
CA MET A 10 -1.66 -2.74 -11.69
C MET A 10 -2.43 -3.60 -12.68
N VAL A 11 -3.45 -4.34 -12.23
CA VAL A 11 -4.30 -5.14 -13.13
C VAL A 11 -5.00 -4.25 -14.14
N GLY A 12 -5.55 -3.11 -13.71
CA GLY A 12 -6.15 -2.12 -14.62
C GLY A 12 -5.15 -1.58 -15.65
N GLY A 13 -3.91 -1.30 -15.24
CA GLY A 13 -2.85 -0.87 -16.14
C GLY A 13 -2.48 -1.94 -17.17
N LEU A 14 -2.37 -3.20 -16.76
CA LEU A 14 -2.11 -4.33 -17.66
C LEU A 14 -3.25 -4.53 -18.66
N LEU A 15 -4.50 -4.44 -18.21
CA LEU A 15 -5.68 -4.51 -19.08
C LEU A 15 -5.73 -3.35 -20.09
N ALA A 16 -5.18 -2.19 -19.72
CA ALA A 16 -5.02 -1.03 -20.61
C ALA A 16 -3.79 -1.14 -21.54
N GLY A 17 -3.05 -2.26 -21.52
CA GLY A 17 -1.91 -2.52 -22.40
C GLY A 17 -0.56 -2.03 -21.89
N LEU A 18 -0.45 -1.58 -20.63
CA LEU A 18 0.83 -1.25 -20.02
C LEU A 18 1.66 -2.51 -19.77
N ARG A 19 2.99 -2.39 -19.82
CA ARG A 19 3.88 -3.46 -19.35
C ARG A 19 3.85 -3.52 -17.82
N HIS A 20 4.19 -4.67 -17.25
CA HIS A 20 4.24 -4.89 -15.79
C HIS A 20 4.99 -3.78 -15.03
N GLN A 21 6.16 -3.36 -15.53
CA GLN A 21 6.95 -2.29 -14.93
C GLN A 21 6.25 -0.92 -14.99
N GLU A 22 5.56 -0.63 -16.10
CA GLU A 22 4.84 0.63 -16.30
C GLU A 22 3.58 0.69 -15.43
N ALA A 23 2.83 -0.41 -15.37
CA ALA A 23 1.67 -0.56 -14.50
C ALA A 23 2.05 -0.41 -13.02
N ALA A 24 3.15 -1.02 -12.59
CA ALA A 24 3.68 -0.86 -11.23
C ALA A 24 4.07 0.60 -10.95
N ARG A 25 4.85 1.23 -11.85
CA ARG A 25 5.29 2.62 -11.68
C ARG A 25 4.12 3.60 -11.64
N PHE A 26 3.11 3.39 -12.49
CA PHE A 26 1.86 4.15 -12.49
C PHE A 26 1.12 4.00 -11.16
N SER A 27 0.99 2.76 -10.66
CA SER A 27 0.36 2.47 -9.38
C SER A 27 1.00 3.23 -8.21
N PHE A 28 2.34 3.27 -8.15
CA PHE A 28 3.08 4.02 -7.14
C PHE A 28 2.97 5.54 -7.30
N LEU A 29 2.96 6.07 -8.53
CA LEU A 29 2.79 7.50 -8.75
C LEU A 29 1.38 7.96 -8.35
N LEU A 30 0.36 7.19 -8.69
CA LEU A 30 -1.02 7.46 -8.29
C LEU A 30 -1.22 7.34 -6.77
N ALA A 31 -0.44 6.47 -6.12
CA ALA A 31 -0.48 6.28 -4.68
C ALA A 31 -0.11 7.52 -3.87
N THR A 32 0.94 8.23 -4.30
CA THR A 32 1.56 9.34 -3.56
C THR A 32 0.57 10.47 -3.24
N PRO A 33 -0.14 11.09 -4.21
CA PRO A 33 -1.06 12.17 -3.90
C PRO A 33 -2.25 11.71 -3.06
N ILE A 34 -2.72 10.48 -3.26
CA ILE A 34 -3.86 9.92 -2.52
C ILE A 34 -3.48 9.69 -1.05
N ILE A 35 -2.32 9.08 -0.78
CA ILE A 35 -1.85 8.84 0.59
C ILE A 35 -1.51 10.16 1.29
N ALA A 36 -0.89 11.11 0.57
CA ALA A 36 -0.58 12.42 1.12
C ALA A 36 -1.86 13.18 1.50
N ALA A 37 -2.88 13.18 0.63
CA ALA A 37 -4.16 13.81 0.91
C ALA A 37 -4.88 13.13 2.09
N ALA A 38 -4.91 11.79 2.13
CA ALA A 38 -5.48 11.04 3.24
C ALA A 38 -4.76 11.35 4.56
N GLY A 39 -3.43 11.40 4.56
CA GLY A 39 -2.65 11.78 5.75
C GLY A 39 -2.92 13.21 6.20
N LEU A 40 -3.08 14.15 5.26
CA LEU A 40 -3.40 15.55 5.57
C LEU A 40 -4.79 15.69 6.21
N LEU A 41 -5.76 14.89 5.77
CA LEU A 41 -7.10 14.88 6.36
C LEU A 41 -7.12 14.45 7.82
N GLU A 42 -6.14 13.65 8.27
CA GLU A 42 -6.04 13.20 9.67
C GLU A 42 -5.22 14.10 10.57
N VAL A 43 -4.62 15.18 10.04
CA VAL A 43 -3.87 16.15 10.84
C VAL A 43 -4.73 16.81 11.94
N PRO A 44 -6.00 17.21 11.70
CA PRO A 44 -6.86 17.78 12.74
C PRO A 44 -7.06 16.84 13.95
N ASP A 45 -7.05 15.53 13.71
CA ASP A 45 -7.29 14.52 14.73
C ASP A 45 -6.11 14.42 15.73
N LEU A 46 -4.92 14.88 15.35
CA LEU A 46 -3.75 14.96 16.22
C LEU A 46 -3.88 15.99 17.33
N PHE A 47 -4.78 16.97 17.18
CA PHE A 47 -4.99 18.05 18.16
C PHE A 47 -6.07 17.73 19.19
N ARG A 48 -6.70 16.55 19.10
CA ARG A 48 -7.70 16.15 20.10
C ARG A 48 -7.02 15.93 21.47
N PRO A 49 -7.70 16.27 22.58
CA PRO A 49 -7.14 16.06 23.90
C PRO A 49 -6.90 14.57 24.17
N GLY A 50 -5.77 14.25 24.80
CA GLY A 50 -5.38 12.87 25.13
C GLY A 50 -4.64 12.10 24.03
N VAL A 51 -4.32 12.73 22.89
CA VAL A 51 -3.54 12.07 21.83
C VAL A 51 -2.07 11.90 22.27
N PRO A 52 -1.52 10.68 22.25
CA PRO A 52 -0.13 10.44 22.62
C PRO A 52 0.82 10.76 21.46
N LEU A 53 1.12 12.06 21.25
CA LEU A 53 1.92 12.55 20.13
C LEU A 53 3.26 11.83 19.95
N LEU A 54 3.96 11.50 21.04
CA LEU A 54 5.25 10.82 20.98
C LEU A 54 5.13 9.43 20.32
N GLN A 55 4.12 8.65 20.72
CA GLN A 55 3.88 7.32 20.16
C GLN A 55 3.52 7.41 18.68
N TYR A 56 2.69 8.39 18.31
CA TYR A 56 2.26 8.59 16.93
C TYR A 56 3.43 9.01 16.04
N THR A 57 4.32 9.87 16.54
CA THR A 57 5.51 10.31 15.80
C THR A 57 6.46 9.14 15.57
N VAL A 58 6.70 8.31 16.60
CA VAL A 58 7.53 7.10 16.46
C VAL A 58 6.89 6.12 15.47
N ALA A 59 5.59 5.87 15.59
CA ALA A 59 4.86 5.01 14.66
C ALA A 59 4.94 5.52 13.22
N ALA A 60 4.81 6.84 13.00
CA ALA A 60 4.91 7.46 11.69
C ALA A 60 6.31 7.30 11.08
N VAL A 61 7.38 7.48 11.87
CA VAL A 61 8.76 7.28 11.40
C VAL A 61 9.00 5.82 11.03
N VAL A 62 8.62 4.88 11.90
CA VAL A 62 8.79 3.45 11.65
C VAL A 62 7.98 3.01 10.42
N ALA A 63 6.73 3.46 10.31
CA ALA A 63 5.88 3.19 9.16
C ALA A 63 6.47 3.79 7.88
N GLY A 64 7.04 5.00 7.92
CA GLY A 64 7.70 5.63 6.79
C GLY A 64 8.92 4.85 6.30
N LEU A 65 9.78 4.39 7.22
CA LEU A 65 10.93 3.55 6.89
C LEU A 65 10.50 2.20 6.29
N ALA A 66 9.50 1.55 6.90
CA ALA A 66 8.96 0.30 6.41
C ALA A 66 8.28 0.47 5.03
N ALA A 67 7.54 1.56 4.81
CA ALA A 67 6.91 1.88 3.54
C ALA A 67 7.96 2.12 2.45
N TYR A 68 9.03 2.87 2.74
CA TYR A 68 10.11 3.08 1.79
C TYR A 68 10.82 1.76 1.42
N GLY A 69 11.18 0.95 2.42
CA GLY A 69 11.83 -0.34 2.22
C GLY A 69 10.97 -1.31 1.41
N SER A 70 9.69 -1.44 1.77
CA SER A 70 8.74 -2.32 1.06
C SER A 70 8.45 -1.83 -0.35
N ALA A 71 8.28 -0.53 -0.58
CA ALA A 71 8.06 0.02 -1.93
C ALA A 71 9.25 -0.26 -2.85
N ARG A 72 10.48 -0.05 -2.35
CA ARG A 72 11.71 -0.35 -3.10
C ARG A 72 11.83 -1.84 -3.44
N PHE A 73 11.50 -2.71 -2.50
CA PHE A 73 11.47 -4.15 -2.72
C PHE A 73 10.42 -4.54 -3.76
N LEU A 74 9.19 -4.02 -3.63
CA LEU A 74 8.07 -4.35 -4.53
C LEU A 74 8.34 -3.91 -5.97
N LEU A 75 8.92 -2.71 -6.17
CA LEU A 75 9.29 -2.24 -7.49
C LEU A 75 10.26 -3.19 -8.18
N ARG A 76 11.31 -3.64 -7.48
CA ARG A 76 12.24 -4.65 -8.01
C ARG A 76 11.60 -6.01 -8.21
N TYR A 77 10.69 -6.40 -7.33
CA TYR A 77 9.98 -7.66 -7.46
C TYR A 77 9.12 -7.69 -8.72
N PHE A 78 8.40 -6.62 -9.03
CA PHE A 78 7.55 -6.54 -10.22
C PHE A 78 8.32 -6.35 -11.52
N GLU A 79 9.58 -5.92 -11.48
CA GLU A 79 10.47 -5.96 -12.64
C GLU A 79 10.69 -7.39 -13.18
N SER A 80 10.47 -8.43 -12.36
CA SER A 80 10.53 -9.84 -12.79
C SER A 80 9.36 -10.27 -13.70
N GLY A 81 8.33 -9.42 -13.86
CA GLY A 81 7.20 -9.66 -14.76
C GLY A 81 6.17 -10.69 -14.26
N ARG A 82 6.28 -11.18 -13.02
CA ARG A 82 5.36 -12.16 -12.45
C ARG A 82 4.56 -11.57 -11.29
N LEU A 83 3.24 -11.57 -11.42
CA LEU A 83 2.30 -11.15 -10.36
C LEU A 83 1.68 -12.34 -9.61
N ASP A 84 1.78 -13.55 -10.16
CA ASP A 84 1.14 -14.76 -9.61
C ASP A 84 1.43 -14.99 -8.12
N PRO A 85 2.69 -14.90 -7.64
CA PRO A 85 2.97 -15.22 -6.25
C PRO A 85 2.41 -14.15 -5.29
N TYR A 86 2.34 -12.89 -5.74
CA TYR A 86 1.67 -11.83 -5.00
C TYR A 86 0.15 -12.08 -4.92
N GLY A 87 -0.45 -12.57 -6.02
CA GLY A 87 -1.86 -12.97 -6.04
C GLY A 87 -2.16 -14.09 -5.03
N TRP A 88 -1.34 -15.14 -5.00
CA TRP A 88 -1.47 -16.23 -4.03
C TRP A 88 -1.29 -15.76 -2.58
N TYR A 89 -0.34 -14.86 -2.33
CA TYR A 89 -0.18 -14.22 -1.03
C TYR A 89 -1.44 -13.46 -0.61
N CYS A 90 -2.01 -12.63 -1.48
CA CYS A 90 -3.23 -11.89 -1.17
C CYS A 90 -4.42 -12.82 -0.87
N LEU A 91 -4.54 -13.92 -1.61
CA LEU A 91 -5.60 -14.90 -1.40
C LEU A 91 -5.45 -15.59 -0.04
N GLY A 92 -4.24 -16.05 0.31
CA GLY A 92 -3.95 -16.63 1.62
C GLY A 92 -4.16 -15.64 2.77
N ALA A 93 -3.66 -14.41 2.64
CA ALA A 93 -3.86 -13.35 3.64
C ALA A 93 -5.34 -13.01 3.83
N GLY A 94 -6.11 -12.98 2.74
CA GLY A 94 -7.56 -12.78 2.77
C GLY A 94 -8.29 -13.91 3.51
N VAL A 95 -7.91 -15.17 3.28
CA VAL A 95 -8.45 -16.32 4.00
C VAL A 95 -8.13 -16.24 5.49
N VAL A 96 -6.88 -15.93 5.86
CA VAL A 96 -6.48 -15.77 7.26
C VAL A 96 -7.27 -14.65 7.94
N ALA A 97 -7.38 -13.49 7.30
CA ALA A 97 -8.17 -12.38 7.82
C ALA A 97 -9.65 -12.76 8.00
N PHE A 98 -10.24 -13.51 7.04
CA PHE A 98 -11.61 -13.99 7.14
C PHE A 98 -11.82 -14.94 8.32
N LEU A 99 -10.84 -15.79 8.63
CA LEU A 99 -10.90 -16.69 9.79
C LEU A 99 -10.74 -15.96 11.12
N LEU A 100 -9.93 -14.90 11.18
CA LEU A 100 -9.68 -14.12 12.40
C LEU A 100 -10.81 -13.13 12.73
N VAL A 101 -11.52 -12.63 11.71
CA VAL A 101 -12.59 -11.63 11.87
C VAL A 101 -13.98 -12.27 11.93
N ARG A 102 -14.07 -13.59 11.70
CA ARG A 102 -15.23 -14.41 12.09
C ARG A 102 -15.20 -14.71 13.57
#